data_AF-A0A554J3M4-F1
#
_entry.id   AF-A0A554J3M4-F1
#
_cell.length_a   1.000
_cell.length_b   1.000
_cell.length_c   1.000
_cell.angle_alpha   90.00
_cell.angle_beta   90.00
_cell.angle_gamma   90.00
#
_symmetry.space_group_name_H-M   'P 1'
#
loop_
_entity.id
_entity.type
_entity.pdbx_description
1 polymer ?
#
loop_
_entity_poly.entity_id
_entity_poly.type
_entity_poly.pdbx_seq_one_letter_code
_entity_poly.pdbx_strand_id
1 'polypeptide(L)'
;MRISEGGTYERTDIWREGKWLDLWGVVHVLSGISLSYVIYFLKFDSVAALVIAALLLIAYELWEAMVKIEEARTNRVMDVVVGLVSFVPTYLWLIPVLTPEQAYATFALVLTVNIIVSILGWMASRKAAVFEENMRIEYRKERERVQRGIKRLKERRIKKRARSLTPDGVGR
;
A
#
# COMPACT_ATOMS: atom_id res chain seq x y z
N MET A 1 -5.11 0.98 -13.35
CA MET A 1 -4.73 2.30 -12.82
C MET A 1 -5.33 3.37 -13.72
N ARG A 2 -5.75 4.50 -13.14
CA ARG A 2 -6.22 5.69 -13.86
C ARG A 2 -5.45 6.91 -13.35
N ILE A 3 -5.20 7.88 -14.21
CA ILE A 3 -4.64 9.18 -13.79
C ILE A 3 -5.83 10.05 -13.34
N SER A 4 -5.79 10.52 -12.09
CA SER A 4 -6.77 11.46 -11.56
C SER A 4 -6.65 12.83 -12.24
N GLU A 5 -7.67 13.68 -12.12
CA GLU A 5 -7.61 15.06 -12.65
C GLU A 5 -6.48 15.90 -12.02
N GLY A 6 -5.98 15.50 -10.84
CA GLY A 6 -4.82 16.11 -10.17
C GLY A 6 -3.47 15.55 -10.61
N GLY A 7 -3.42 14.61 -11.54
CA GLY A 7 -2.19 13.97 -11.99
C GLY A 7 -1.65 12.91 -11.02
N THR A 8 -2.45 12.46 -10.04
CA THR A 8 -2.08 11.34 -9.16
C THR A 8 -2.51 10.02 -9.78
N TYR A 9 -1.72 8.97 -9.58
CA TYR A 9 -2.05 7.63 -10.06
C TYR A 9 -2.99 6.94 -9.08
N GLU A 10 -4.13 6.48 -9.56
CA GLU A 10 -5.09 5.73 -8.76
C GLU A 10 -5.14 4.26 -9.18
N ARG A 11 -5.01 3.35 -8.21
CA ARG A 11 -5.22 1.91 -8.42
C ARG A 11 -6.70 1.63 -8.64
N THR A 12 -6.98 0.66 -9.52
CA THR A 12 -8.34 0.24 -9.90
C THR A 12 -8.61 -1.22 -9.54
N ASP A 13 -7.63 -1.89 -8.92
CA ASP A 13 -7.76 -3.27 -8.47
C ASP A 13 -8.41 -3.35 -7.08
N ILE A 14 -8.85 -4.55 -6.68
CA ILE A 14 -9.53 -4.79 -5.40
C ILE A 14 -8.63 -4.54 -4.17
N TRP A 15 -7.30 -4.51 -4.37
CA TRP A 15 -6.31 -4.16 -3.33
C TRP A 15 -6.01 -2.66 -3.32
N ARG A 16 -6.94 -1.86 -3.85
CA ARG A 16 -6.82 -0.41 -3.79
C ARG A 16 -6.90 0.04 -2.34
N GLU A 17 -5.89 0.80 -1.95
CA GLU A 17 -5.83 1.49 -0.67
C GLU A 17 -7.08 2.36 -0.48
N GLY A 18 -7.81 2.07 0.58
CA GLY A 18 -8.94 2.84 1.05
C GLY A 18 -8.46 3.83 2.10
N LYS A 19 -9.21 4.92 2.32
CA LYS A 19 -8.87 5.88 3.38
C LYS A 19 -8.95 5.27 4.80
N TRP A 20 -9.75 4.21 4.95
CA TRP A 20 -10.11 3.62 6.25
C TRP A 20 -10.09 2.09 6.27
N LEU A 21 -10.50 1.46 5.16
CA LEU A 21 -10.52 0.01 5.00
C LEU A 21 -10.24 -0.32 3.53
N ASP A 22 -9.38 -1.31 3.33
CA ASP A 22 -9.12 -1.95 2.06
C ASP A 22 -9.10 -3.48 2.23
N LEU A 23 -8.64 -4.19 1.19
CA LEU A 23 -8.54 -5.63 1.24
C LEU A 23 -7.38 -6.12 2.15
N TRP A 24 -6.40 -5.27 2.48
CA TRP A 24 -5.40 -5.58 3.49
C TRP A 24 -6.01 -5.69 4.88
N GLY A 25 -7.07 -4.93 5.16
CA GLY A 25 -7.88 -5.12 6.37
C GLY A 25 -8.32 -6.58 6.59
N VAL A 26 -8.58 -7.36 5.52
CA VAL A 26 -8.89 -8.80 5.64
C VAL A 26 -7.67 -9.59 6.11
N VAL A 27 -6.47 -9.28 5.62
CA VAL A 27 -5.21 -9.88 6.08
C VAL A 27 -4.99 -9.58 7.57
N HIS A 28 -5.24 -8.34 8.02
CA HIS A 28 -5.10 -7.99 9.44
C HIS A 28 -6.16 -8.67 10.32
N VAL A 29 -7.40 -8.83 9.85
CA VAL A 29 -8.41 -9.65 10.53
C VAL A 29 -7.92 -11.09 10.70
N LEU A 30 -7.51 -11.73 9.61
CA LEU A 30 -7.07 -13.14 9.65
C LEU A 30 -5.79 -13.32 10.47
N SER A 31 -4.91 -12.32 10.47
CA SER A 31 -3.69 -12.29 11.30
C SER A 31 -4.01 -12.13 12.78
N GLY A 32 -4.95 -11.26 13.14
CA GLY A 32 -5.45 -11.12 14.52
C GLY A 32 -6.07 -12.41 15.05
N ILE A 33 -6.91 -13.07 14.24
CA ILE A 33 -7.47 -14.40 14.57
C ILE A 33 -6.35 -15.42 14.73
N SER A 34 -5.42 -15.53 13.76
CA SER A 34 -4.30 -16.49 13.83
C SER A 34 -3.44 -16.27 15.07
N LEU A 35 -3.14 -15.00 15.39
CA LEU A 35 -2.34 -14.62 16.54
C LEU A 35 -3.05 -14.98 17.87
N SER A 36 -4.37 -14.84 17.93
CA SER A 36 -5.14 -15.24 19.11
C SER A 36 -5.02 -16.74 19.41
N TYR A 37 -5.06 -17.60 18.39
CA TYR A 37 -4.82 -19.03 18.56
C TYR A 37 -3.42 -19.33 19.08
N VAL A 38 -2.39 -18.69 18.49
CA VAL A 38 -1.00 -18.88 18.91
C VAL A 38 -0.83 -18.50 20.38
N ILE A 39 -1.29 -17.31 20.77
CA ILE A 39 -1.15 -16.83 22.15
C ILE A 39 -1.99 -17.68 23.11
N TYR A 40 -3.19 -18.12 22.71
CA TYR A 40 -4.05 -18.97 23.53
C TYR A 40 -3.42 -20.34 23.79
N PHE A 41 -2.82 -20.96 22.77
CA PHE A 41 -2.11 -22.24 22.93
C PHE A 41 -0.85 -22.13 23.81
N LEU A 42 -0.22 -20.96 23.84
CA LEU A 42 0.88 -20.64 24.76
C LEU A 42 0.41 -20.37 26.21
N LYS A 43 -0.90 -20.32 26.45
CA LYS A 43 -1.55 -20.17 27.76
C LYS A 43 -1.18 -18.88 28.50
N PHE A 44 -1.01 -17.77 27.77
CA PHE A 44 -0.91 -16.46 28.41
C PHE A 44 -2.24 -16.07 29.08
N ASP A 45 -2.21 -15.24 30.11
CA ASP A 45 -3.44 -14.62 30.63
C ASP A 45 -3.95 -13.54 29.66
N SER A 46 -5.17 -13.06 29.86
CA SER A 46 -5.82 -12.11 28.93
C SER A 46 -5.10 -10.75 28.84
N VAL A 47 -4.47 -10.29 29.92
CA VAL A 47 -3.76 -9.00 29.93
C VAL A 47 -2.44 -9.15 29.17
N ALA A 48 -1.65 -10.18 29.50
CA ALA A 48 -0.43 -10.48 28.78
C ALA A 48 -0.69 -10.73 27.29
N ALA A 49 -1.75 -11.49 26.97
CA ALA A 49 -2.16 -11.78 25.61
C ALA A 49 -2.46 -10.50 24.80
N LEU A 50 -3.22 -9.56 25.38
CA LEU A 50 -3.56 -8.29 24.72
C LEU A 50 -2.32 -7.42 24.48
N VAL A 51 -1.43 -7.32 25.48
CA VAL A 51 -0.19 -6.54 25.36
C VAL A 51 0.71 -7.14 24.28
N ILE A 52 0.92 -8.45 24.29
CA ILE A 52 1.75 -9.14 23.30
C ILE A 52 1.14 -8.97 21.90
N ALA A 53 -0.18 -9.14 21.76
CA ALA A 53 -0.86 -8.98 20.48
C ALA A 53 -0.70 -7.56 19.92
N ALA A 54 -0.92 -6.53 20.74
CA ALA A 54 -0.74 -5.15 20.34
C ALA A 54 0.70 -4.87 19.88
N LEU A 55 1.70 -5.34 20.63
CA LEU A 55 3.11 -5.17 20.28
C LEU A 55 3.48 -5.86 18.97
N LEU A 56 2.99 -7.09 18.74
CA LEU A 56 3.27 -7.84 17.51
C LEU A 56 2.59 -7.23 16.29
N LEU A 57 1.35 -6.75 16.42
CA LEU A 57 0.65 -6.06 15.33
C LEU A 57 1.33 -4.73 14.99
N ILE A 58 1.74 -3.95 15.99
CA ILE A 58 2.54 -2.72 15.77
C ILE A 58 3.88 -3.06 15.10
N ALA A 59 4.57 -4.11 15.56
CA ALA A 59 5.83 -4.53 14.96
C ALA A 59 5.66 -4.97 13.50
N TYR A 60 4.54 -5.62 13.16
CA TYR A 60 4.18 -5.99 11.81
C TYR A 60 4.02 -4.75 10.91
N GLU A 61 3.25 -3.75 11.33
CA GLU A 61 3.11 -2.48 10.60
C GLU A 61 4.43 -1.73 10.42
N LEU A 62 5.29 -1.75 11.44
CA LEU A 62 6.62 -1.16 11.36
C LEU A 62 7.51 -1.91 10.36
N TRP A 63 7.38 -3.22 10.28
CA TRP A 63 8.08 -4.03 9.27
C TRP A 63 7.59 -3.69 7.86
N GLU A 64 6.27 -3.60 7.63
CA GLU A 64 5.70 -3.18 6.34
C GLU A 64 6.16 -1.77 5.93
N ALA A 65 6.26 -0.86 6.90
CA ALA A 65 6.85 0.44 6.72
C ALA A 65 8.31 0.38 6.24
N MET A 66 9.12 -0.50 6.84
CA MET A 66 10.54 -0.66 6.49
C MET A 66 10.72 -1.22 5.08
N VAL A 67 9.86 -2.15 4.64
CA VAL A 67 9.91 -2.72 3.29
C VAL A 67 9.24 -1.85 2.22
N LYS A 68 8.82 -0.63 2.59
CA LYS A 68 8.22 0.37 1.71
C LYS A 68 6.95 -0.13 1.00
N ILE A 69 6.11 -0.87 1.72
CA ILE A 69 4.70 -0.94 1.32
C ILE A 69 4.13 0.47 1.59
N GLU A 70 3.98 1.25 0.52
CA GLU A 70 3.48 2.62 0.58
C GLU A 70 1.99 2.59 0.93
N GLU A 71 1.67 2.98 2.16
CA GLU A 71 0.32 3.18 2.65
C GLU A 71 0.25 4.45 3.50
N ALA A 72 -0.90 5.10 3.50
CA ALA A 72 -1.22 6.25 4.31
C ALA A 72 -1.07 5.90 5.78
N ARG A 73 -0.52 6.83 6.58
CA ARG A 73 -0.34 6.64 8.02
C ARG A 73 -1.62 6.27 8.76
N THR A 74 -2.77 6.73 8.27
CA THR A 74 -4.09 6.40 8.85
C THR A 74 -4.48 4.95 8.60
N ASN A 75 -4.06 4.34 7.48
CA ASN A 75 -4.35 2.93 7.18
C ASN A 75 -3.66 2.04 8.20
N ARG A 76 -2.35 2.22 8.38
CA ARG A 76 -1.54 1.44 9.33
C ARG A 76 -2.08 1.42 10.77
N VAL A 77 -2.61 2.54 11.24
CA VAL A 77 -3.25 2.58 12.57
C VAL A 77 -4.54 1.74 12.57
N MET A 78 -5.34 1.87 11.51
CA MET A 78 -6.54 1.05 11.33
C MET A 78 -6.21 -0.43 11.23
N ASP A 79 -5.10 -0.82 10.61
CA ASP A 79 -4.67 -2.20 10.48
C ASP A 79 -4.33 -2.85 11.83
N VAL A 80 -3.64 -2.11 12.72
CA VAL A 80 -3.46 -2.54 14.12
C VAL A 80 -4.81 -2.68 14.83
N VAL A 81 -5.69 -1.69 14.67
CA VAL A 81 -7.02 -1.70 15.32
C VAL A 81 -7.85 -2.89 14.82
N VAL A 82 -7.87 -3.15 13.53
CA VAL A 82 -8.59 -4.26 12.89
C VAL A 82 -8.02 -5.61 13.36
N GLY A 83 -6.69 -5.72 13.45
CA GLY A 83 -6.02 -6.88 14.03
C GLY A 83 -6.45 -7.12 15.49
N LEU A 84 -6.50 -6.07 16.31
CA LEU A 84 -6.94 -6.17 17.70
C LEU A 84 -8.43 -6.50 17.83
N VAL A 85 -9.28 -5.89 17.01
CA VAL A 85 -10.73 -6.09 16.99
C VAL A 85 -11.08 -7.53 16.64
N SER A 86 -10.29 -8.20 15.80
CA SER A 86 -10.47 -9.62 15.49
C SER A 86 -9.80 -10.53 16.52
N PHE A 87 -8.67 -10.13 17.10
CA PHE A 87 -7.95 -10.86 18.13
C PHE A 87 -8.79 -11.04 19.41
N VAL A 88 -9.30 -9.94 19.97
CA VAL A 88 -9.99 -9.93 21.28
C VAL A 88 -11.19 -10.89 21.35
N PRO A 89 -12.19 -10.82 20.45
CA PRO A 89 -13.33 -11.73 20.48
C PRO A 89 -12.91 -13.18 20.23
N THR A 90 -11.91 -13.41 19.37
CA THR A 90 -11.42 -14.76 19.11
C THR A 90 -10.81 -15.36 20.36
N TYR A 91 -9.94 -14.60 21.03
CA TYR A 91 -9.24 -15.03 22.24
C TYR A 91 -10.17 -15.26 23.43
N LEU A 92 -11.06 -14.29 23.70
CA LEU A 92 -11.89 -14.29 24.91
C LEU A 92 -13.16 -15.12 24.79
N TRP A 93 -13.71 -15.29 23.58
CA TRP A 93 -15.04 -15.87 23.39
C TRP A 93 -15.06 -17.06 22.44
N LEU A 94 -14.37 -16.99 21.29
CA LEU A 94 -14.45 -18.08 20.31
C LEU A 94 -13.66 -19.32 20.75
N ILE A 95 -12.36 -19.19 21.03
CA ILE A 95 -11.52 -20.35 21.32
C ILE A 95 -11.99 -21.12 22.57
N PRO A 96 -12.40 -20.46 23.68
CA PRO A 96 -12.84 -21.18 24.89
C PRO A 96 -14.07 -22.07 24.72
N VAL A 97 -14.90 -21.85 23.69
CA VAL A 97 -16.10 -22.66 23.44
C VAL A 97 -15.87 -23.82 22.46
N LEU A 98 -14.70 -23.87 21.82
CA LEU A 98 -14.33 -24.93 20.89
C LEU A 98 -13.72 -26.13 21.63
N THR A 99 -13.96 -27.33 21.11
CA THR A 99 -13.14 -28.49 21.51
C THR A 99 -11.70 -28.31 21.00
N PRO A 100 -10.70 -29.00 21.57
CA PRO A 100 -9.32 -28.91 21.09
C PRO A 100 -9.19 -29.22 19.59
N GLU A 101 -9.89 -30.24 19.10
CA GLU A 101 -9.87 -30.64 17.69
C GLU A 101 -10.45 -29.54 16.79
N GLN A 102 -11.55 -28.93 17.21
CA GLN A 102 -12.16 -27.81 16.51
C GLN A 102 -11.23 -26.60 16.49
N ALA A 103 -10.60 -26.26 17.63
CA ALA A 103 -9.67 -25.16 17.72
C ALA A 103 -8.45 -25.35 16.79
N TYR A 104 -7.86 -26.55 16.75
CA TYR A 104 -6.76 -26.85 15.83
C TYR A 104 -7.20 -26.79 14.36
N ALA A 105 -8.37 -27.34 14.03
CA ALA A 105 -8.90 -27.32 12.67
C ALA A 105 -9.19 -25.89 12.19
N THR A 106 -9.84 -25.07 13.03
CA THR A 106 -10.13 -23.66 12.74
C THR A 106 -8.84 -22.85 12.63
N PHE A 107 -7.87 -23.07 13.53
CA PHE A 107 -6.56 -22.42 13.43
C PHE A 107 -5.87 -22.75 12.10
N ALA A 108 -5.79 -24.03 11.73
CA ALA A 108 -5.15 -24.47 10.49
C ALA A 108 -5.84 -23.86 9.25
N LEU A 109 -7.18 -23.83 9.25
CA LEU A 109 -7.96 -23.21 8.17
C LEU A 109 -7.68 -21.71 8.06
N VAL A 110 -7.82 -20.96 9.16
CA VAL A 110 -7.61 -19.51 9.17
C VAL A 110 -6.18 -19.17 8.78
N LEU A 111 -5.19 -19.87 9.32
CA LEU A 111 -3.78 -19.66 8.99
C LEU A 111 -3.50 -19.91 7.51
N THR A 112 -4.07 -20.99 6.95
CA THR A 112 -3.91 -21.32 5.52
C THR A 112 -4.51 -20.23 4.64
N VAL A 113 -5.74 -19.79 4.94
CA VAL A 113 -6.40 -18.70 4.21
C VAL A 113 -5.58 -17.40 4.37
N ASN A 114 -5.09 -17.10 5.57
CA ASN A 114 -4.28 -15.92 5.82
C ASN A 114 -3.02 -15.90 4.95
N ILE A 115 -2.28 -17.01 4.91
CA ILE A 115 -1.07 -17.14 4.09
C ILE A 115 -1.40 -16.94 2.61
N ILE A 116 -2.47 -17.57 2.11
CA ILE A 116 -2.86 -17.44 0.70
C ILE A 116 -3.19 -15.97 0.36
N VAL A 117 -4.05 -15.33 1.16
CA VAL A 117 -4.48 -13.95 0.94
C VAL A 117 -3.29 -12.99 1.05
N SER A 118 -2.39 -13.21 2.02
CA SER A 118 -1.17 -12.41 2.21
C SER A 118 -0.23 -12.51 1.00
N ILE A 119 -0.02 -13.72 0.46
CA ILE A 119 0.81 -13.92 -0.74
C ILE A 119 0.19 -13.18 -1.94
N LEU A 120 -1.13 -13.30 -2.13
CA LEU A 120 -1.83 -12.63 -3.22
C LEU A 120 -1.76 -11.10 -3.09
N GLY A 121 -1.96 -10.57 -1.88
CA GLY A 121 -1.83 -9.14 -1.58
C GLY A 121 -0.42 -8.63 -1.85
N TRP A 122 0.60 -9.33 -1.38
CA TRP A 122 2.00 -9.01 -1.63
C TRP A 122 2.34 -9.00 -3.13
N MET A 123 1.91 -10.02 -3.88
CA MET A 123 2.11 -10.09 -5.33
C MET A 123 1.44 -8.91 -6.06
N ALA A 124 0.22 -8.55 -5.65
CA ALA A 124 -0.50 -7.40 -6.21
C ALA A 124 0.24 -6.08 -5.92
N SER A 125 0.69 -5.88 -4.68
CA SER A 125 1.45 -4.68 -4.28
C SER A 125 2.78 -4.56 -5.04
N ARG A 126 3.53 -5.66 -5.23
CA ARG A 126 4.75 -5.63 -6.04
C ARG A 126 4.49 -5.28 -7.50
N LYS A 127 3.44 -5.83 -8.09
CA LYS A 127 3.06 -5.53 -9.48
C LYS A 127 2.67 -4.05 -9.64
N ALA A 128 1.94 -3.50 -8.66
CA ALA A 128 1.57 -2.10 -8.65
C ALA A 128 2.80 -1.19 -8.55
N ALA A 129 3.75 -1.48 -7.65
CA ALA A 129 4.96 -0.70 -7.47
C ALA A 129 5.83 -0.63 -8.74
N VAL A 130 6.02 -1.77 -9.43
CA VAL A 130 6.79 -1.80 -10.69
C VAL A 130 6.09 -0.99 -11.79
N PHE A 131 4.77 -1.09 -11.88
CA PHE A 131 4.00 -0.36 -12.88
C PHE A 131 4.01 1.15 -12.61
N GLU A 132 3.88 1.55 -11.35
CA GLU A 132 3.96 2.97 -10.95
C GLU A 132 5.33 3.58 -11.28
N GLU A 133 6.43 2.87 -11.00
CA GLU A 133 7.77 3.35 -11.33
C GLU A 133 7.95 3.54 -12.85
N ASN A 134 7.48 2.58 -13.65
CA ASN A 134 7.52 2.69 -15.12
C ASN A 134 6.74 3.92 -15.62
N MET A 135 5.55 4.16 -15.05
CA MET A 135 4.72 5.31 -15.38
C MET A 135 5.37 6.64 -14.97
N ARG A 136 5.97 6.70 -13.78
CA ARG A 136 6.74 7.88 -13.31
C ARG A 136 7.91 8.20 -14.25
N ILE A 137 8.60 7.17 -14.75
CA ILE A 137 9.68 7.31 -15.74
C ILE A 137 9.15 7.84 -17.08
N GLU A 138 8.05 7.29 -17.58
CA GLU A 138 7.45 7.70 -18.86
C GLU A 138 6.94 9.15 -18.80
N TYR A 139 6.24 9.51 -17.73
CA TYR A 139 5.77 10.87 -17.49
C TYR A 139 6.92 11.88 -17.42
N ARG A 140 8.03 11.53 -16.76
CA ARG A 140 9.24 12.37 -16.73
C ARG A 140 9.81 12.59 -18.13
N LYS A 141 9.92 11.53 -18.93
CA LYS A 141 10.39 11.61 -20.33
C LYS A 141 9.48 12.49 -21.19
N GLU A 142 8.17 12.37 -21.03
CA GLU A 142 7.20 13.17 -21.77
C GLU A 142 7.28 14.65 -21.38
N ARG A 143 7.35 14.96 -20.08
CA ARG A 143 7.53 16.32 -19.58
C ARG A 143 8.82 16.96 -20.11
N GLU A 144 9.92 16.21 -20.16
CA GLU A 144 11.18 16.66 -20.76
C GLU A 144 11.08 16.89 -22.28
N ARG A 145 10.31 16.05 -23.01
CA ARG A 145 10.04 16.27 -24.44
C ARG A 145 9.27 17.57 -24.65
N VAL A 146 8.21 17.81 -23.87
CA VAL A 146 7.40 19.03 -23.94
C VAL A 146 8.25 20.26 -23.62
N GLN A 147 9.03 20.24 -22.53
CA GLN A 147 9.91 21.34 -22.15
C GLN A 147 10.96 21.66 -23.23
N ARG A 148 11.58 20.63 -23.83
CA ARG A 148 12.51 20.81 -24.96
C ARG A 148 11.81 21.41 -26.18
N GLY A 149 10.59 20.99 -26.48
CA GLY A 149 9.76 21.57 -27.54
C GLY A 149 9.50 23.07 -27.32
N ILE A 150 9.07 23.44 -26.11
CA ILE A 150 8.82 24.84 -25.73
C ILE A 150 10.10 25.68 -25.85
N LYS A 151 11.25 25.16 -25.38
CA LYS A 151 12.55 25.85 -25.48
C LYS A 151 12.94 26.10 -26.95
N ARG A 152 12.84 25.08 -27.81
CA ARG A 152 13.13 25.20 -29.25
C ARG A 152 12.21 26.21 -29.94
N LEU A 153 10.92 26.26 -29.57
CA LEU A 153 9.98 27.23 -30.11
C LEU A 153 10.33 28.67 -29.69
N LYS A 154 10.72 28.88 -28.42
CA LYS A 154 11.18 30.19 -27.94
C LYS A 154 12.44 30.64 -28.67
N GLU A 155 13.44 29.76 -28.83
CA GLU A 155 14.67 30.05 -29.58
C GLU A 155 14.39 30.42 -31.05
N ARG A 156 13.48 29.70 -31.72
CA ARG A 156 13.05 30.02 -33.09
C ARG A 156 12.39 31.40 -33.18
N ARG A 157 11.53 31.77 -32.22
CA ARG A 157 10.88 33.10 -32.17
C ARG A 157 11.91 34.22 -31.97
N ILE A 158 12.86 34.05 -31.05
CA ILE A 158 13.94 35.02 -30.81
C ILE A 158 14.77 35.22 -32.09
N LYS A 159 15.19 34.13 -32.74
CA LYS A 159 15.96 34.20 -33.99
C LYS A 159 15.20 34.88 -35.13
N LYS A 160 13.89 34.62 -35.26
CA LYS A 160 13.04 35.27 -36.26
C LYS A 160 12.91 36.78 -36.00
N ARG A 161 12.75 37.18 -34.73
CA ARG A 161 12.67 38.61 -34.33
C ARG A 161 14.00 39.35 -34.52
N ALA A 162 15.14 38.70 -34.26
CA ALA A 162 16.45 39.28 -34.52
C ALA A 162 16.67 39.56 -36.02
N ARG A 163 16.27 38.63 -36.90
CA ARG A 163 16.36 38.79 -38.36
C ARG A 163 15.46 39.90 -38.91
N SER A 164 14.30 40.16 -38.30
CA SER A 164 13.44 41.26 -38.71
C SER A 164 13.92 42.63 -38.22
N LEU A 165 14.89 42.68 -37.31
CA LEU A 165 15.45 43.92 -36.74
C LEU A 165 16.79 44.31 -37.35
N THR A 166 17.44 43.43 -38.13
CA THR A 166 18.53 43.80 -39.04
C THR A 166 17.90 44.44 -40.28
N PRO A 167 18.01 45.77 -40.47
CA PRO A 167 17.48 46.42 -41.67
C PRO A 167 18.30 45.96 -42.88
N ASP A 168 17.62 45.58 -43.95
CA ASP A 168 18.22 45.49 -45.28
C ASP A 168 18.70 46.89 -45.66
N GLY A 169 19.96 47.21 -45.37
CA GLY A 169 20.43 48.58 -45.58
C GLY A 169 21.81 48.90 -45.02
N VAL A 170 22.84 48.18 -45.46
CA VAL A 170 24.12 48.84 -45.79
C VAL A 170 24.55 48.25 -47.13
N GLY A 171 24.41 49.07 -48.16
CA GLY A 171 24.55 48.66 -49.55
C GLY A 171 25.98 48.31 -49.95
N ARG A 172 26.06 47.64 -51.10
CA ARG A 172 26.78 48.13 -52.27
C ARG A 172 26.00 47.73 -53.51
#